data_AF-A0A971JKY4-F1
#
_entry.id   AF-A0A971JKY4-F1
#
_cell.length_a   1.000
_cell.length_b   1.000
_cell.length_c   1.000
_cell.angle_alpha   90.00
_cell.angle_beta   90.00
_cell.angle_gamma   90.00
#
_symmetry.space_group_name_H-M   'P 1'
#
loop_
_entity.id
_entity.type
_entity.pdbx_description
1 polymer ?
#
loop_
_entity_poly.entity_id
_entity_poly.type
_entity_poly.pdbx_seq_one_letter_code
_entity_poly.pdbx_strand_id
1 'polypeptide(L)'
;MDKRFPLAVFILCALVLAAAAHAAGVGTVLKKAQELTVSGQPDQAVEALREAQVDHPDAPELNYALGEALYAAAAARAEADPAAALEMYAEAERMFGVAESAAPPEWKPRAAFARAAALARAALAHPAEKEQHQEAVAALRGAITAFDKFLEEHPDHPGAQTNLDHLRLRLKELLQNPPEKQEGQEQQPPPEDQKQPPRAYFLNIDTQWPGARVESEGNAARLVVPEKAGEDEK
;
A
#
# COMPACT_ATOMS: atom_id res chain seq x y z
N MET A 1 38.31 -20.91 53.56
CA MET A 1 36.87 -20.62 53.73
C MET A 1 36.52 -19.44 52.85
N ASP A 2 36.11 -19.74 51.63
CA ASP A 2 35.86 -18.77 50.56
C ASP A 2 34.59 -17.97 50.81
N LYS A 3 34.74 -16.76 51.33
CA LYS A 3 33.65 -15.78 51.52
C LYS A 3 33.13 -15.17 50.20
N ARG A 4 33.45 -15.76 49.04
CA ARG A 4 33.07 -15.26 47.71
C ARG A 4 31.72 -15.81 47.21
N PHE A 5 31.21 -16.87 47.84
CA PHE A 5 29.94 -17.51 47.46
C PHE A 5 28.64 -16.72 47.77
N PRO A 6 28.50 -15.96 48.88
CA PRO A 6 27.21 -15.35 49.22
C PRO A 6 26.89 -14.08 48.41
N LEU A 7 27.90 -13.39 47.86
CA LEU A 7 27.70 -12.16 47.08
C LEU A 7 27.17 -12.45 45.68
N ALA A 8 27.64 -13.53 45.04
CA ALA A 8 27.20 -13.92 43.69
C ALA A 8 25.73 -14.38 43.67
N VAL A 9 25.27 -15.08 44.71
CA VAL A 9 23.87 -15.50 44.84
C VAL A 9 22.93 -14.31 45.08
N PHE A 10 23.37 -13.31 45.86
CA PHE A 10 22.57 -12.11 46.12
C PHE A 10 22.40 -11.22 44.88
N ILE A 11 23.46 -11.05 44.07
CA ILE A 11 23.40 -10.29 42.81
C ILE A 11 22.50 -11.00 41.78
N LEU A 12 22.57 -12.33 41.70
CA LEU A 12 21.71 -13.12 40.81
C LEU A 12 20.23 -13.01 41.20
N CYS A 13 19.89 -13.08 42.49
CA CYS A 13 18.51 -12.91 42.95
C CYS A 13 17.97 -11.48 42.69
N ALA A 14 18.79 -10.44 42.84
CA ALA A 14 18.38 -9.07 42.56
C ALA A 14 18.09 -8.82 41.07
N LEU A 15 18.87 -9.43 40.16
CA LEU A 15 18.63 -9.36 38.71
C LEU A 15 17.35 -10.10 38.30
N VAL A 16 17.06 -11.26 38.90
CA VAL A 16 15.83 -12.02 38.62
C VAL A 16 14.58 -11.27 39.11
N LEU A 17 14.66 -10.61 40.28
CA LEU A 17 13.54 -9.82 40.82
C LEU A 17 13.23 -8.56 39.97
N ALA A 18 14.27 -7.89 39.46
CA ALA A 18 14.08 -6.72 38.60
C ALA A 18 13.43 -7.07 37.25
N ALA A 19 13.80 -8.22 36.67
CA ALA A 19 13.20 -8.73 35.43
C ALA A 19 11.72 -9.12 35.62
N ALA A 20 11.37 -9.74 36.76
CA ALA A 20 10.00 -10.12 37.07
C ALA A 20 9.08 -8.90 37.27
N ALA A 21 9.57 -7.83 37.91
CA ALA A 21 8.83 -6.59 38.09
C ALA A 21 8.60 -5.85 36.74
N HIS A 22 9.59 -5.86 35.84
CA HIS A 22 9.44 -5.32 34.48
C HIS A 22 8.35 -6.03 33.68
N ALA A 23 8.34 -7.37 33.68
CA ALA A 23 7.35 -8.15 32.93
C ALA A 23 5.91 -7.94 33.43
N ALA A 24 5.71 -7.72 34.73
CA ALA A 24 4.39 -7.44 35.30
C ALA A 24 3.80 -6.09 34.85
N GLY A 25 4.65 -5.08 34.64
CA GLY A 25 4.25 -3.76 34.13
C GLY A 25 3.77 -3.83 32.67
N VAL A 26 4.61 -4.39 31.80
CA VAL A 26 4.33 -4.52 30.36
C VAL A 26 3.04 -5.30 30.11
N GLY A 27 2.85 -6.45 30.78
CA GLY A 27 1.65 -7.26 30.60
C GLY A 27 0.34 -6.54 30.95
N THR A 28 0.38 -5.67 31.97
CA THR A 28 -0.78 -4.86 32.37
C THR A 28 -1.13 -3.79 31.33
N VAL A 29 -0.11 -3.11 30.79
CA VAL A 29 -0.29 -2.13 29.71
C VAL A 29 -0.85 -2.79 28.46
N LEU A 30 -0.28 -3.91 28.03
CA LEU A 30 -0.73 -4.65 26.85
C LEU A 30 -2.21 -5.04 26.96
N LYS A 31 -2.63 -5.55 28.12
CA LYS A 31 -4.03 -5.90 28.36
C LYS A 31 -4.95 -4.67 28.27
N LYS A 32 -4.57 -3.57 28.93
CA LYS A 32 -5.36 -2.32 28.90
C LYS A 32 -5.44 -1.76 27.47
N ALA A 33 -4.34 -1.76 26.73
CA ALA A 33 -4.31 -1.29 25.35
C ALA A 33 -5.23 -2.13 24.46
N GLN A 34 -5.21 -3.45 24.61
CA GLN A 34 -6.13 -4.34 23.90
C GLN A 34 -7.61 -4.03 24.19
N GLU A 35 -7.96 -3.82 25.47
CA GLU A 35 -9.32 -3.42 25.88
C GLU A 35 -9.73 -2.08 25.27
N LEU A 36 -8.81 -1.10 25.22
CA LEU A 36 -9.04 0.20 24.58
C LEU A 36 -9.25 0.06 23.07
N THR A 37 -8.42 -0.73 22.38
CA THR A 37 -8.59 -0.98 20.94
C THR A 37 -9.92 -1.65 20.62
N VAL A 38 -10.29 -2.70 21.36
CA VAL A 38 -11.56 -3.44 21.15
C VAL A 38 -12.79 -2.59 21.51
N SER A 39 -12.67 -1.69 22.48
CA SER A 39 -13.76 -0.78 22.87
C SER A 39 -13.91 0.44 21.94
N GLY A 40 -13.17 0.50 20.82
CA GLY A 40 -13.25 1.60 19.86
C GLY A 40 -12.55 2.87 20.32
N GLN A 41 -11.59 2.76 21.24
CA GLN A 41 -10.74 3.85 21.72
C GLN A 41 -9.27 3.63 21.34
N PRO A 42 -8.95 3.36 20.06
CA PRO A 42 -7.60 2.98 19.66
C PRO A 42 -6.57 4.11 19.88
N ASP A 43 -6.99 5.37 19.89
CA ASP A 43 -6.11 6.51 20.20
C ASP A 43 -5.58 6.47 21.63
N GLN A 44 -6.44 6.15 22.59
CA GLN A 44 -6.02 6.01 23.98
C GLN A 44 -5.09 4.79 24.15
N ALA A 45 -5.28 3.74 23.35
CA ALA A 45 -4.38 2.60 23.33
C ALA A 45 -2.99 3.00 22.82
N VAL A 46 -2.91 3.79 21.74
CA VAL A 46 -1.66 4.33 21.19
C VAL A 46 -0.91 5.15 22.24
N GLU A 47 -1.59 6.08 22.92
CA GLU A 47 -0.97 6.91 23.96
C GLU A 47 -0.42 6.07 25.12
N ALA A 48 -1.21 5.12 25.65
CA ALA A 48 -0.77 4.26 26.74
C ALA A 48 0.43 3.37 26.37
N LEU A 49 0.49 2.89 25.12
CA LEU A 49 1.60 2.08 24.63
C LEU A 49 2.86 2.91 24.39
N ARG A 50 2.72 4.14 23.87
CA ARG A 50 3.85 5.07 23.71
C ARG A 50 4.45 5.47 25.04
N GLU A 51 3.62 5.72 26.06
CA GLU A 51 4.09 5.97 27.42
C GLU A 51 4.91 4.77 27.94
N ALA A 52 4.39 3.56 27.79
CA ALA A 52 5.12 2.35 28.22
C ALA A 52 6.40 2.09 27.42
N GLN A 53 6.47 2.49 26.15
CA GLN A 53 7.70 2.38 25.35
C GLN A 53 8.84 3.27 25.87
N VAL A 54 8.54 4.37 26.58
CA VAL A 54 9.58 5.20 27.20
C VAL A 54 10.36 4.40 28.25
N ASP A 55 9.65 3.64 29.07
CA ASP A 55 10.25 2.83 30.14
C ASP A 55 10.74 1.47 29.64
N HIS A 56 10.17 0.97 28.53
CA HIS A 56 10.41 -0.36 27.99
C HIS A 56 10.65 -0.35 26.46
N PRO A 57 11.69 0.34 25.97
CA PRO A 57 11.91 0.55 24.54
C PRO A 57 12.21 -0.76 23.77
N ASP A 58 12.80 -1.74 24.46
CA ASP A 58 13.25 -3.00 23.86
C ASP A 58 12.19 -4.12 23.89
N ALA A 59 10.98 -3.86 24.42
CA ALA A 59 9.93 -4.87 24.50
C ALA A 59 9.27 -5.09 23.12
N PRO A 60 9.50 -6.23 22.43
CA PRO A 60 8.95 -6.47 21.10
C PRO A 60 7.41 -6.54 21.11
N GLU A 61 6.82 -6.99 22.22
CA GLU A 61 5.37 -7.09 22.37
C GLU A 61 4.69 -5.72 22.43
N LEU A 62 5.36 -4.70 23.00
CA LEU A 62 4.86 -3.33 22.98
C LEU A 62 4.84 -2.76 21.56
N ASN A 63 5.88 -3.03 20.77
CA ASN A 63 5.92 -2.61 19.37
C ASN A 63 4.81 -3.27 18.56
N TYR A 64 4.59 -4.58 18.74
CA TYR A 64 3.51 -5.29 18.07
C TYR A 64 2.14 -4.71 18.47
N ALA A 65 1.88 -4.51 19.76
CA ALA A 65 0.62 -3.94 20.24
C ALA A 65 0.41 -2.49 19.78
N LEU A 66 1.48 -1.68 19.70
CA LEU A 66 1.42 -0.32 19.18
C LEU A 66 1.05 -0.33 17.70
N GLY A 67 1.62 -1.27 16.92
CA GLY A 67 1.21 -1.49 15.54
C GLY A 67 -0.29 -1.81 15.41
N GLU A 68 -0.83 -2.70 16.26
CA GLU A 68 -2.26 -3.04 16.25
C GLU A 68 -3.14 -1.83 16.60
N ALA A 69 -2.75 -1.06 17.62
CA ALA A 69 -3.48 0.14 18.03
C ALA A 69 -3.45 1.24 16.95
N LEU A 70 -2.29 1.50 16.34
CA LEU A 70 -2.14 2.45 15.24
C LEU A 70 -2.96 2.04 14.02
N TYR A 71 -2.92 0.76 13.65
CA TYR A 71 -3.72 0.22 12.55
C TYR A 71 -5.22 0.42 12.80
N ALA A 72 -5.69 0.15 14.02
CA ALA A 72 -7.09 0.34 14.39
C ALA A 72 -7.50 1.82 14.39
N ALA A 73 -6.63 2.72 14.88
CA ALA A 73 -6.88 4.16 14.86
C ALA A 73 -6.89 4.72 13.43
N ALA A 74 -5.99 4.24 12.57
CA ALA A 74 -5.99 4.56 11.15
C ALA A 74 -7.30 4.13 10.48
N ALA A 75 -7.77 2.91 10.75
CA ALA A 75 -9.03 2.40 10.21
C ALA A 75 -10.25 3.22 10.66
N ALA A 76 -10.27 3.67 11.92
CA ALA A 76 -11.34 4.51 12.44
C ALA A 76 -11.39 5.91 11.79
N ARG A 77 -10.26 6.39 11.25
CA ARG A 77 -10.12 7.72 10.65
C ARG A 77 -10.09 7.73 9.13
N ALA A 78 -9.90 6.58 8.48
CA ALA A 78 -9.62 6.48 7.06
C ALA A 78 -10.63 7.24 6.16
N GLU A 79 -11.91 7.26 6.52
CA GLU A 79 -12.94 7.99 5.77
C GLU A 79 -12.92 9.51 6.04
N ALA A 80 -12.64 9.91 7.28
CA ALA A 80 -12.70 11.31 7.70
C ALA A 80 -11.40 12.06 7.39
N ASP A 81 -10.26 11.37 7.49
CA ASP A 81 -8.92 11.90 7.25
C ASP A 81 -8.01 10.80 6.65
N PRO A 82 -8.09 10.59 5.32
CA PRO A 82 -7.28 9.59 4.63
C PRO A 82 -5.77 9.85 4.75
N ALA A 83 -5.36 11.12 4.82
CA ALA A 83 -3.95 11.49 4.92
C ALA A 83 -3.37 11.10 6.28
N ALA A 84 -4.08 11.44 7.38
CA ALA A 84 -3.67 11.00 8.71
C ALA A 84 -3.70 9.47 8.83
N ALA A 85 -4.72 8.80 8.27
CA ALA A 85 -4.79 7.34 8.28
C ALA A 85 -3.61 6.70 7.56
N LEU A 86 -3.17 7.27 6.42
CA LEU A 86 -2.00 6.80 5.69
C LEU A 86 -0.73 6.86 6.53
N GLU A 87 -0.49 7.97 7.23
CA GLU A 87 0.66 8.13 8.13
C GLU A 87 0.64 7.11 9.27
N MET A 88 -0.54 6.88 9.86
CA MET A 88 -0.71 5.92 10.94
C MET A 88 -0.52 4.47 10.47
N TYR A 89 -0.98 4.10 9.27
CA TYR A 89 -0.68 2.78 8.70
C TYR A 89 0.81 2.60 8.41
N ALA A 90 1.49 3.65 7.94
CA ALA A 90 2.94 3.62 7.74
C ALA A 90 3.69 3.49 9.06
N GLU A 91 3.21 4.12 10.14
CA GLU A 91 3.78 3.92 11.48
C GLU A 91 3.52 2.51 12.02
N ALA A 92 2.31 1.98 11.82
CA ALA A 92 1.97 0.61 12.19
C ALA A 92 2.89 -0.41 11.48
N GLU A 93 3.14 -0.23 10.17
CA GLU A 93 4.08 -1.05 9.40
C GLU A 93 5.48 -1.06 10.03
N ARG A 94 6.01 0.12 10.40
CA ARG A 94 7.32 0.22 11.06
C ARG A 94 7.33 -0.51 12.40
N MET A 95 6.30 -0.34 13.21
CA MET A 95 6.19 -0.98 14.52
C MET A 95 6.12 -2.51 14.39
N PHE A 96 5.37 -3.02 13.42
CA PHE A 96 5.36 -4.45 13.12
C PHE A 96 6.70 -4.96 12.59
N GLY A 97 7.44 -4.17 11.79
CA GLY A 97 8.79 -4.54 11.34
C GLY A 97 9.81 -4.61 12.48
N VAL A 98 9.73 -3.71 13.45
CA VAL A 98 10.54 -3.78 14.68
C VAL A 98 10.18 -5.04 15.47
N ALA A 99 8.89 -5.29 15.68
CA ALA A 99 8.42 -6.48 16.38
C ALA A 99 8.83 -7.78 15.66
N GLU A 100 8.69 -7.85 14.34
CA GLU A 100 9.11 -8.99 13.49
C GLU A 100 10.61 -9.30 13.67
N SER A 101 11.43 -8.26 13.71
CA SER A 101 12.89 -8.40 13.81
C SER A 101 13.32 -8.93 15.18
N ALA A 102 12.65 -8.48 16.25
CA ALA A 102 12.98 -8.82 17.64
C ALA A 102 12.21 -10.03 18.19
N ALA A 103 11.14 -10.47 17.51
CA ALA A 103 10.29 -11.56 17.95
C ALA A 103 10.98 -12.93 17.89
N PRO A 104 10.59 -13.87 18.78
CA PRO A 104 11.00 -15.26 18.67
C PRO A 104 10.43 -15.89 17.37
N PRO A 105 11.08 -16.93 16.79
CA PRO A 105 10.74 -17.47 15.48
C PRO A 105 9.25 -17.81 15.28
N GLU A 106 8.59 -18.32 16.32
CA GLU A 106 7.17 -18.66 16.33
C GLU A 106 6.22 -17.47 16.15
N TRP A 107 6.66 -16.25 16.47
CA TRP A 107 5.86 -15.03 16.40
C TRP A 107 6.14 -14.20 15.15
N LYS A 108 7.30 -14.44 14.49
CA LYS A 108 7.68 -13.73 13.28
C LYS A 108 6.62 -13.79 12.16
N PRO A 109 6.00 -14.94 11.85
CA PRO A 109 4.94 -15.00 10.84
C PRO A 109 3.77 -14.07 11.15
N ARG A 110 3.37 -13.99 12.43
CA ARG A 110 2.28 -13.11 12.85
C ARG A 110 2.64 -11.63 12.64
N ALA A 111 3.85 -11.23 13.05
CA ALA A 111 4.33 -9.86 12.86
C ALA A 111 4.51 -9.51 11.37
N ALA A 112 5.07 -10.42 10.57
CA ALA A 112 5.24 -10.25 9.13
C ALA A 112 3.88 -10.09 8.40
N PHE A 113 2.89 -10.90 8.77
CA PHE A 113 1.53 -10.77 8.22
C PHE A 113 0.90 -9.42 8.60
N ALA A 114 0.98 -9.03 9.87
CA ALA A 114 0.45 -7.75 10.35
C ALA A 114 1.11 -6.56 9.65
N ARG A 115 2.42 -6.62 9.43
CA ARG A 115 3.19 -5.66 8.66
C ARG A 115 2.71 -5.56 7.21
N ALA A 116 2.56 -6.70 6.52
CA ALA A 116 2.04 -6.73 5.15
C ALA A 116 0.61 -6.17 5.06
N ALA A 117 -0.23 -6.45 6.06
CA ALA A 117 -1.59 -5.92 6.15
C ALA A 117 -1.60 -4.39 6.36
N ALA A 118 -0.72 -3.86 7.22
CA ALA A 118 -0.57 -2.41 7.39
C ALA A 118 -0.12 -1.72 6.10
N LEU A 119 0.89 -2.28 5.42
CA LEU A 119 1.36 -1.80 4.12
C LEU A 119 0.25 -1.81 3.07
N ALA A 120 -0.58 -2.86 3.06
CA ALA A 120 -1.71 -2.97 2.16
C ALA A 120 -2.79 -1.92 2.42
N ARG A 121 -3.12 -1.65 3.70
CA ARG A 121 -4.06 -0.57 4.03
C ARG A 121 -3.53 0.81 3.66
N ALA A 122 -2.24 1.07 3.89
CA ALA A 122 -1.59 2.28 3.41
C ALA A 122 -1.71 2.40 1.88
N ALA A 123 -1.37 1.34 1.13
CA ALA A 123 -1.49 1.31 -0.31
C ALA A 123 -2.91 1.57 -0.83
N LEU A 124 -3.93 1.05 -0.13
CA LEU A 124 -5.34 1.26 -0.48
C LEU A 124 -5.85 2.67 -0.12
N ALA A 125 -5.25 3.31 0.88
CA ALA A 125 -5.59 4.66 1.30
C ALA A 125 -4.89 5.75 0.48
N HIS A 126 -3.89 5.39 -0.35
CA HIS A 126 -3.20 6.36 -1.19
C HIS A 126 -4.17 7.04 -2.18
N PRO A 127 -4.15 8.38 -2.27
CA PRO A 127 -4.85 9.10 -3.32
C PRO A 127 -4.39 8.62 -4.70
N ALA A 128 -5.34 8.33 -5.58
CA ALA A 128 -5.08 7.75 -6.88
C ALA A 128 -5.31 8.74 -8.04
N GLU A 129 -5.44 10.01 -7.69
CA GLU A 129 -5.82 11.10 -8.59
C GLU A 129 -4.58 11.77 -9.19
N LYS A 130 -4.68 12.19 -10.46
CA LYS A 130 -3.72 13.06 -11.15
C LYS A 130 -2.25 12.69 -10.85
N GLU A 131 -1.58 13.53 -10.08
CA GLU A 131 -0.14 13.48 -9.77
C GLU A 131 0.21 12.32 -8.84
N GLN A 132 -0.70 11.86 -7.98
CA GLN A 132 -0.45 10.77 -7.02
C GLN A 132 -0.70 9.37 -7.62
N HIS A 133 -1.20 9.29 -8.86
CA HIS A 133 -1.52 8.01 -9.48
C HIS A 133 -0.32 7.04 -9.52
N GLN A 134 0.87 7.53 -9.87
CA GLN A 134 2.08 6.69 -9.90
C GLN A 134 2.49 6.23 -8.50
N GLU A 135 2.27 7.06 -7.48
CA GLU A 135 2.55 6.71 -6.08
C GLU A 135 1.60 5.62 -5.59
N ALA A 136 0.30 5.73 -5.89
CA ALA A 136 -0.69 4.70 -5.58
C ALA A 136 -0.37 3.36 -6.28
N VAL A 137 0.03 3.40 -7.56
CA VAL A 137 0.50 2.20 -8.29
C VAL A 137 1.73 1.59 -7.63
N ALA A 138 2.72 2.40 -7.25
CA ALA A 138 3.92 1.93 -6.59
C ALA A 138 3.63 1.32 -5.21
N ALA A 139 2.77 1.95 -4.42
CA ALA A 139 2.35 1.47 -3.11
C ALA A 139 1.64 0.10 -3.21
N LEU A 140 0.71 -0.05 -4.16
CA LEU A 140 0.02 -1.33 -4.40
C LEU A 140 0.99 -2.44 -4.82
N ARG A 141 1.97 -2.14 -5.68
CA ARG A 141 3.02 -3.11 -6.06
C ARG A 141 3.88 -3.52 -4.86
N GLY A 142 4.23 -2.57 -4.00
CA GLY A 142 4.94 -2.85 -2.75
C GLY A 142 4.17 -3.78 -1.83
N ALA A 143 2.88 -3.52 -1.62
CA ALA A 143 2.00 -4.35 -0.81
C ALA A 143 1.83 -5.77 -1.39
N ILE A 144 1.68 -5.90 -2.71
CA ILE A 144 1.63 -7.20 -3.41
C ILE A 144 2.92 -7.97 -3.17
N THR A 145 4.08 -7.32 -3.31
CA THR A 145 5.39 -7.95 -3.11
C THR A 145 5.56 -8.48 -1.68
N ALA A 146 5.06 -7.73 -0.68
CA ALA A 146 5.08 -8.16 0.72
C ALA A 146 4.22 -9.42 0.95
N PHE A 147 3.03 -9.49 0.36
CA PHE A 147 2.18 -10.68 0.47
C PHE A 147 2.68 -11.87 -0.35
N ASP A 148 3.23 -11.64 -1.55
CA ASP A 148 3.84 -12.71 -2.35
C ASP A 148 4.98 -13.36 -1.56
N LYS A 149 5.92 -12.56 -1.02
CA LYS A 149 7.00 -13.07 -0.16
C LYS A 149 6.47 -13.80 1.08
N PHE A 150 5.44 -13.27 1.73
CA PHE A 150 4.85 -13.91 2.90
C PHE A 150 4.24 -15.29 2.56
N LEU A 151 3.56 -15.40 1.41
CA LEU A 151 2.95 -16.65 0.95
C LEU A 151 3.95 -17.67 0.42
N GLU A 152 5.16 -17.27 0.00
CA GLU A 152 6.26 -18.20 -0.29
C GLU A 152 6.65 -19.02 0.94
N GLU A 153 6.65 -18.40 2.12
CA GLU A 153 7.01 -19.04 3.40
C GLU A 153 5.79 -19.65 4.11
N HIS A 154 4.60 -19.10 3.88
CA HIS A 154 3.35 -19.46 4.58
C HIS A 154 2.17 -19.65 3.60
N PRO A 155 2.22 -20.64 2.69
CA PRO A 155 1.25 -20.80 1.61
C PRO A 155 -0.20 -21.04 2.08
N ASP A 156 -0.36 -21.65 3.26
CA ASP A 156 -1.68 -22.00 3.82
C ASP A 156 -2.21 -20.94 4.83
N HIS A 157 -1.59 -19.75 4.90
CA HIS A 157 -1.98 -18.76 5.89
C HIS A 157 -3.42 -18.24 5.65
N PRO A 158 -4.28 -18.25 6.68
CA PRO A 158 -5.66 -17.80 6.54
C PRO A 158 -5.71 -16.31 6.18
N GLY A 159 -6.36 -15.99 5.06
CA GLY A 159 -6.62 -14.61 4.63
C GLY A 159 -5.46 -13.88 3.93
N ALA A 160 -4.25 -14.47 3.85
CA ALA A 160 -3.15 -13.85 3.10
C ALA A 160 -3.44 -13.81 1.59
N GLN A 161 -3.92 -14.94 1.03
CA GLN A 161 -4.33 -15.00 -0.37
C GLN A 161 -5.47 -14.02 -0.69
N THR A 162 -6.47 -13.91 0.20
CA THR A 162 -7.58 -12.97 0.03
C THR A 162 -7.11 -11.52 -0.05
N ASN A 163 -6.16 -11.11 0.80
CA ASN A 163 -5.59 -9.78 0.75
C ASN A 163 -4.80 -9.55 -0.54
N LEU A 164 -3.99 -10.52 -0.95
CA LEU A 164 -3.23 -10.46 -2.20
C LEU A 164 -4.14 -10.30 -3.42
N ASP A 165 -5.22 -11.08 -3.50
CA ASP A 165 -6.18 -11.02 -4.60
C ASP A 165 -6.87 -9.65 -4.65
N HIS A 166 -7.25 -9.10 -3.49
CA HIS A 166 -7.84 -7.76 -3.40
C HIS A 166 -6.87 -6.68 -3.90
N LEU A 167 -5.60 -6.74 -3.50
CA LEU A 167 -4.58 -5.80 -3.95
C LEU A 167 -4.33 -5.89 -5.47
N ARG A 168 -4.28 -7.10 -6.02
CA ARG A 168 -4.13 -7.34 -7.46
C ARG A 168 -5.32 -6.79 -8.24
N LEU A 169 -6.54 -7.00 -7.73
CA LEU A 169 -7.74 -6.41 -8.30
C LEU A 169 -7.65 -4.88 -8.31
N ARG A 170 -7.31 -4.27 -7.17
CA ARG A 170 -7.20 -2.81 -7.07
C ARG A 170 -6.13 -2.23 -8.00
N LEU A 171 -4.98 -2.88 -8.09
CA LEU A 171 -3.93 -2.48 -9.02
C LEU A 171 -4.40 -2.56 -10.48
N LYS A 172 -5.11 -3.65 -10.84
CA LYS A 172 -5.68 -3.79 -12.18
C LYS A 172 -6.66 -2.67 -12.50
N GLU A 173 -7.59 -2.37 -11.60
CA GLU A 173 -8.55 -1.27 -11.77
C GLU A 173 -7.85 0.07 -11.98
N LEU A 174 -6.80 0.33 -11.19
CA LEU A 174 -6.04 1.57 -11.27
C LEU A 174 -5.32 1.69 -12.62
N LEU A 175 -4.67 0.63 -13.09
CA LEU A 175 -3.97 0.62 -14.37
C LEU A 175 -4.91 0.71 -15.59
N GLN A 176 -6.15 0.22 -15.44
CA GLN A 176 -7.16 0.32 -16.50
C GLN A 176 -7.78 1.71 -16.62
N ASN A 177 -7.70 2.53 -15.57
CA ASN A 177 -8.28 3.87 -15.51
C ASN A 177 -7.21 4.91 -15.17
N PRO A 178 -6.23 5.17 -16.07
CA PRO A 178 -5.22 6.19 -15.82
C PRO A 178 -5.87 7.58 -15.77
N PRO A 179 -5.36 8.52 -14.95
CA PRO A 179 -5.86 9.88 -14.93
C PRO A 179 -5.72 10.52 -16.31
N GLU A 180 -6.70 11.32 -16.69
CA GLU A 180 -6.59 12.14 -17.89
C GLU A 180 -5.33 13.00 -17.78
N LYS A 181 -4.47 12.94 -18.80
CA LYS A 181 -3.29 13.79 -18.86
C LYS A 181 -3.78 15.24 -18.82
N GLN A 182 -3.31 16.02 -17.86
CA GLN A 182 -3.42 17.47 -17.95
C GLN A 182 -2.60 17.89 -19.17
N GLU A 183 -3.27 18.05 -20.31
CA GLU A 183 -2.75 18.92 -21.36
C GLU A 183 -2.52 20.26 -20.68
N GLY A 184 -1.25 20.68 -20.62
CA GLY A 184 -0.87 21.93 -20.00
C GLY A 184 -1.78 23.04 -20.48
N GLN A 185 -2.28 23.85 -19.54
CA GLN A 185 -2.78 25.17 -19.87
C GLN A 185 -1.59 25.99 -20.39
N GLU A 186 -1.18 25.74 -21.64
CA GLU A 186 -0.63 26.80 -22.45
C GLU A 186 -1.74 27.84 -22.55
N GLN A 187 -1.50 29.00 -21.95
CA GLN A 187 -2.30 30.20 -22.14
C GLN A 187 -2.30 30.53 -23.63
N GLN A 188 -3.23 29.94 -24.38
CA GLN A 188 -3.58 30.41 -25.70
C GLN A 188 -4.33 31.75 -25.51
N PRO A 189 -3.85 32.85 -26.11
CA PRO A 189 -4.70 34.04 -26.26
C PRO A 189 -5.98 33.63 -27.00
N PRO A 190 -7.12 34.27 -26.72
CA PRO A 190 -8.43 33.79 -27.17
C PRO A 190 -8.42 33.62 -28.70
N PRO A 191 -8.83 32.46 -29.24
CA PRO A 191 -8.90 32.29 -30.68
C PRO A 191 -10.08 33.09 -31.22
N GLU A 192 -9.79 34.04 -32.11
CA GLU A 192 -10.77 34.54 -33.07
C GLU A 192 -11.35 33.36 -33.86
N ASP A 193 -12.67 33.22 -33.79
CA ASP A 193 -13.58 32.61 -34.76
C ASP A 193 -12.95 31.59 -35.74
N GLN A 194 -12.62 30.39 -35.27
CA GLN A 194 -12.22 29.27 -36.13
C GLN A 194 -13.08 28.04 -35.87
N LYS A 195 -13.94 27.75 -36.86
CA LYS A 195 -14.71 26.51 -36.99
C LYS A 195 -13.77 25.31 -36.81
N GLN A 196 -13.99 24.51 -35.76
CA GLN A 196 -13.27 23.26 -35.53
C GLN A 196 -13.40 22.34 -36.77
N PRO A 197 -12.29 21.84 -37.35
CA PRO A 197 -12.39 20.77 -38.33
C PRO A 197 -12.81 19.47 -37.61
N PRO A 198 -13.66 18.63 -38.23
CA PRO A 198 -14.15 17.42 -37.60
C PRO A 198 -13.01 16.42 -37.31
N ARG A 199 -13.04 15.80 -36.12
CA ARG A 199 -12.17 14.67 -35.74
C ARG A 199 -12.33 13.56 -36.78
N ALA A 200 -11.28 13.28 -37.55
CA ALA A 200 -11.26 12.17 -38.50
C ALA A 200 -10.97 10.85 -37.76
N TYR A 201 -11.97 9.96 -37.68
CA TYR A 201 -11.88 8.66 -36.99
C TYR A 201 -11.17 7.56 -37.82
N PHE A 202 -10.70 7.87 -39.02
CA PHE A 202 -10.29 6.87 -40.02
C PHE A 202 -8.78 6.87 -40.36
N LEU A 203 -7.94 7.40 -39.48
CA LEU A 203 -6.52 7.65 -39.77
C LEU A 203 -5.64 6.40 -40.04
N ASN A 204 -6.17 5.16 -39.94
CA ASN A 204 -5.39 3.93 -40.15
C ASN A 204 -6.20 2.81 -40.85
N ILE A 205 -6.93 3.11 -41.92
CA ILE A 205 -7.58 2.07 -42.75
C ILE A 205 -6.66 1.71 -43.93
N ASP A 206 -6.07 0.52 -43.90
CA ASP A 206 -5.41 -0.10 -45.05
C ASP A 206 -6.40 -0.89 -45.92
N THR A 207 -6.07 -1.04 -47.21
CA THR A 207 -6.83 -1.84 -48.17
C THR A 207 -6.03 -3.05 -48.65
N GLN A 208 -6.71 -4.17 -48.86
CA GLN A 208 -6.12 -5.40 -49.40
C GLN A 208 -6.05 -5.41 -50.94
N TRP A 209 -6.50 -4.35 -51.62
CA TRP A 209 -6.45 -4.25 -53.08
C TRP A 209 -5.12 -3.69 -53.60
N PRO A 210 -4.39 -4.43 -54.46
CA PRO A 210 -3.11 -3.98 -55.01
C PRO A 210 -3.22 -2.63 -55.74
N GLY A 211 -2.48 -1.64 -55.26
CA GLY A 211 -2.41 -0.31 -55.86
C GLY A 211 -3.54 0.65 -55.46
N ALA A 212 -4.57 0.19 -54.75
CA ALA A 212 -5.62 1.07 -54.23
C ALA A 212 -5.14 1.83 -53.00
N ARG A 213 -5.64 3.05 -52.80
CA ARG A 213 -5.36 3.90 -51.64
C ARG A 213 -6.66 4.41 -51.03
N VAL A 214 -6.66 4.65 -49.73
CA VAL A 214 -7.79 5.26 -49.04
C VAL A 214 -7.48 6.74 -48.85
N GLU A 215 -8.39 7.59 -49.33
CA GLU A 215 -8.35 9.03 -49.10
C GLU A 215 -9.44 9.38 -48.07
N SER A 216 -9.09 10.18 -47.06
CA SER A 216 -10.03 10.64 -46.05
C SER A 216 -10.44 12.08 -46.34
N GLU A 217 -11.75 12.33 -46.44
CA GLU A 217 -12.33 13.67 -46.56
C GLU A 217 -13.31 13.89 -45.41
N GLY A 218 -12.89 14.67 -44.41
CA GLY A 218 -13.67 14.90 -43.20
C GLY A 218 -13.97 13.60 -42.45
N ASN A 219 -15.25 13.24 -42.34
CA ASN A 219 -15.72 12.01 -41.69
C ASN A 219 -16.11 10.90 -42.69
N ALA A 220 -15.63 10.98 -43.93
CA ALA A 220 -15.84 9.96 -44.96
C ALA A 220 -14.49 9.44 -45.46
N ALA A 221 -14.41 8.13 -45.71
CA ALA A 221 -13.28 7.51 -46.37
C ALA A 221 -13.69 7.07 -47.78
N ARG A 222 -12.91 7.46 -48.79
CA ARG A 222 -13.10 7.05 -50.18
C ARG A 222 -11.96 6.12 -50.60
N LEU A 223 -12.33 4.97 -51.16
CA LEU A 223 -11.37 4.08 -51.81
C LEU A 223 -11.08 4.59 -53.23
N VAL A 224 -9.82 4.91 -53.50
CA VAL A 224 -9.34 5.27 -54.83
C VAL A 224 -8.62 4.06 -55.41
N VAL A 225 -9.23 3.46 -56.42
CA VAL A 225 -8.66 2.37 -57.20
C VAL A 225 -7.95 2.98 -58.40
N PRO A 226 -6.69 2.62 -58.72
CA PRO A 226 -6.01 3.15 -59.88
C PRO A 226 -6.79 2.76 -61.14
N GLU A 227 -7.07 3.75 -62.00
CA GLU A 227 -7.63 3.47 -63.32
C GLU A 227 -6.66 2.56 -64.06
N LYS A 228 -7.18 1.45 -64.60
CA LYS A 228 -6.43 0.61 -65.54
C LYS A 228 -5.89 1.55 -66.62
N ALA A 229 -4.57 1.61 -66.77
CA ALA A 229 -3.96 2.18 -67.96
C ALA A 229 -4.67 1.56 -69.16
N GLY A 230 -5.29 2.40 -69.98
CA GLY A 230 -6.06 1.98 -71.13
C GLY A 230 -5.25 0.99 -71.96
N GLU A 231 -5.85 -0.17 -72.20
CA GLU A 231 -5.61 -0.88 -73.45
C GLU A 231 -6.11 0.06 -74.57
N ASP A 232 -5.23 0.95 -75.02
CA ASP A 232 -5.37 1.53 -76.35
C ASP A 232 -4.96 0.46 -77.37
N GLU A 233 -5.94 0.12 -78.21
CA GLU A 233 -5.89 -0.67 -79.44
C GLU A 233 -4.50 -0.87 -80.06
N LYS A 234 -4.16 -2.15 -80.28
CA LYS A 234 -3.83 -2.67 -81.62
C LYS A 234 -4.11 -4.16 -81.74
#